data_AF-A0A839QIN0-F1
#
_entry.id   AF-A0A839QIN0-F1
#
_cell.length_a   1.000
_cell.length_b   1.000
_cell.length_c   1.000
_cell.angle_alpha   90.00
_cell.angle_beta   90.00
_cell.angle_gamma   90.00
#
_symmetry.space_group_name_H-M   'P 1'
#
loop_
_entity.id
_entity.type
_entity.pdbx_description
1 polymer ?
#
loop_
_entity_poly.entity_id
_entity_poly.type
_entity_poly.pdbx_seq_one_letter_code
_entity_poly.pdbx_strand_id
1 'polypeptide(L)'
;MQSVFRVLPILDTDLGVIQLRINRRWHRFLCPAPAALHLALARAVGPAEWNPMSRTLAIRVPRTGSANGKACAFVLEPLNGSDRSASTLTRDHAAILIG
;
A
#
# COMPACT_ATOMS: atom_id res chain seq x y z
N MET A 1 -16.25 -17.39 -4.93
CA MET A 1 -14.81 -17.34 -5.29
C MET A 1 -14.23 -16.07 -4.70
N GLN A 2 -13.36 -16.17 -3.70
CA GLN A 2 -12.82 -14.98 -3.01
C GLN A 2 -11.73 -14.37 -3.90
N SER A 3 -11.89 -13.11 -4.30
CA SER A 3 -10.98 -12.47 -5.25
C SER A 3 -9.85 -11.75 -4.51
N VAL A 4 -8.61 -12.14 -4.80
CA VAL A 4 -7.41 -11.39 -4.42
C VAL A 4 -7.22 -10.27 -5.43
N PHE A 5 -6.92 -9.06 -4.96
CA PHE A 5 -6.82 -7.88 -5.81
C PHE A 5 -5.37 -7.44 -5.96
N ARG A 6 -4.96 -7.06 -7.18
CA ARG A 6 -3.72 -6.30 -7.35
C ARG A 6 -3.95 -4.87 -6.88
N VAL A 7 -3.05 -4.35 -6.07
CA VAL A 7 -3.17 -3.01 -5.49
C VAL A 7 -1.89 -2.21 -5.68
N LEU A 8 -2.02 -0.89 -5.64
CA LEU A 8 -0.90 0.04 -5.57
C LEU A 8 -0.76 0.51 -4.11
N PRO A 9 0.33 0.13 -3.42
CA PRO A 9 0.58 0.58 -2.05
C PRO A 9 1.36 1.90 -2.02
N ILE A 10 0.96 2.81 -1.13
CA ILE A 10 1.73 3.99 -0.72
C ILE A 10 2.00 3.84 0.77
N LEU A 11 3.27 3.71 1.14
CA LEU A 11 3.69 3.48 2.52
C LEU A 11 4.35 4.75 3.07
N ASP A 12 3.86 5.20 4.21
CA ASP A 12 4.56 6.12 5.11
C ASP A 12 5.25 5.26 6.19
N THR A 13 6.58 5.23 6.14
CA THR A 13 7.38 4.40 7.06
C THR A 13 7.45 4.97 8.46
N ASP A 14 7.34 6.29 8.61
CA ASP A 14 7.50 6.98 9.88
C ASP A 14 6.23 6.85 10.72
N LEU A 15 5.07 6.95 10.07
CA LEU A 15 3.76 6.79 10.71
C LEU A 15 3.29 5.32 10.75
N GLY A 16 3.97 4.42 10.04
CA GLY A 16 3.53 3.04 9.87
C GLY A 16 2.18 2.92 9.16
N VAL A 17 1.82 3.90 8.33
CA VAL A 17 0.53 3.95 7.62
C VAL A 17 0.74 3.54 6.17
N ILE A 18 -0.14 2.67 5.67
CA ILE A 18 -0.18 2.29 4.26
C ILE A 18 -1.54 2.62 3.66
N GLN A 19 -1.50 3.19 2.46
CA GLN A 19 -2.67 3.44 1.63
C GLN A 19 -2.71 2.45 0.48
N LEU A 20 -3.83 1.76 0.31
CA LEU A 20 -4.08 0.82 -0.80
C LEU A 20 -5.20 1.34 -1.68
N ARG A 21 -5.00 1.30 -3.01
CA ARG A 21 -6.09 1.56 -3.96
C ARG A 21 -6.88 0.28 -4.22
N ILE A 22 -8.07 0.16 -3.62
CA ILE A 22 -8.97 -1.00 -3.75
C ILE A 22 -10.28 -0.51 -4.38
N ASN A 23 -10.76 -1.17 -5.43
CA ASN A 23 -12.00 -0.78 -6.13
C ASN A 23 -12.06 0.73 -6.48
N ARG A 24 -10.93 1.29 -6.94
CA ARG A 24 -10.73 2.71 -7.27
C ARG A 24 -10.80 3.70 -6.09
N ARG A 25 -10.97 3.23 -4.86
CA ARG A 25 -10.94 4.05 -3.63
C ARG A 25 -9.64 3.82 -2.87
N TRP A 26 -9.19 4.85 -2.15
CA TRP A 26 -8.02 4.75 -1.28
C TRP A 26 -8.47 4.32 0.11
N HIS A 27 -7.83 3.28 0.65
CA HIS A 27 -8.08 2.78 1.98
C HIS A 27 -6.81 2.86 2.81
N ARG A 28 -6.93 3.31 4.05
CA ARG A 28 -5.81 3.45 4.99
C ARG A 28 -5.77 2.31 5.97
N PHE A 29 -4.56 1.82 6.22
CA PHE A 29 -4.28 0.79 7.20
C PHE A 29 -3.03 1.12 7.99
N LEU A 30 -2.94 0.59 9.21
CA LEU A 30 -1.71 0.50 9.98
C LEU A 30 -0.94 -0.75 9.57
N CYS A 31 0.38 -0.61 9.45
CA CYS A 31 1.33 -1.69 9.25
C CYS A 31 2.20 -1.81 10.51
N PRO A 32 2.11 -2.93 11.26
CA PRO A 32 2.93 -3.14 12.47
C PRO A 32 4.44 -3.23 12.19
N ALA A 33 4.84 -3.47 10.94
CA ALA A 33 6.24 -3.67 10.55
C ALA A 33 6.61 -2.86 9.29
N PRO A 34 6.56 -1.52 9.35
CA PRO A 34 6.68 -0.67 8.17
C PRO A 34 8.06 -0.76 7.51
N ALA A 35 9.14 -0.87 8.28
CA ALA A 35 10.49 -1.03 7.73
C ALA A 35 10.63 -2.34 6.92
N ALA A 36 10.08 -3.45 7.44
CA ALA A 36 10.10 -4.73 6.73
C ALA A 36 9.24 -4.69 5.47
N LEU A 37 8.09 -4.02 5.51
CA LEU A 37 7.23 -3.82 4.34
C LEU A 37 7.90 -2.93 3.29
N HIS A 38 8.56 -1.85 3.70
CA HIS A 38 9.33 -0.97 2.81
C HIS A 38 10.41 -1.76 2.06
N LEU A 39 11.19 -2.58 2.78
CA LEU A 39 12.22 -3.41 2.17
C LEU A 39 11.63 -4.43 1.18
N ALA A 40 10.49 -5.04 1.51
CA ALA A 40 9.81 -5.97 0.62
C ALA A 40 9.31 -5.27 -0.66
N LEU A 41 8.71 -4.08 -0.52
CA LEU A 41 8.24 -3.26 -1.64
C LEU A 41 9.38 -2.81 -2.56
N ALA A 42 10.48 -2.34 -1.99
CA ALA A 42 11.67 -1.92 -2.74
C ALA A 42 12.30 -3.05 -3.57
N ARG A 43 12.06 -4.31 -3.16
CA ARG A 43 12.58 -5.51 -3.82
C ARG A 43 11.50 -6.29 -4.57
N ALA A 44 10.30 -5.74 -4.76
CA ALA A 44 9.19 -6.48 -5.33
C ALA A 44 9.47 -6.91 -6.78
N VAL A 45 9.14 -8.16 -7.12
CA VAL A 45 9.23 -8.71 -8.50
C VAL A 45 7.87 -8.90 -9.15
N GLY A 46 6.84 -8.24 -8.60
CA GLY A 46 5.48 -8.32 -9.10
C GLY A 46 4.54 -7.36 -8.37
N PRO A 47 3.28 -7.29 -8.81
CA PRO A 47 2.28 -6.45 -8.17
C PRO A 47 2.02 -6.92 -6.73
N ALA A 48 1.74 -5.97 -5.84
CA ALA A 48 1.24 -6.27 -4.50
C ALA A 48 -0.17 -6.85 -4.60
N GLU A 49 -0.43 -7.91 -3.82
CA GLU A 49 -1.69 -8.65 -3.83
C GLU A 49 -2.41 -8.46 -2.48
N TRP A 50 -3.62 -7.95 -2.50
CA TRP A 50 -4.45 -7.71 -1.32
C TRP A 50 -5.50 -8.81 -1.17
N ASN A 51 -5.53 -9.42 0.01
CA ASN A 51 -6.60 -10.32 0.45
C ASN A 51 -7.46 -9.60 1.50
N PRO A 52 -8.71 -9.23 1.19
CA PRO A 52 -9.57 -8.51 2.12
C PRO A 52 -10.03 -9.37 3.31
N MET A 53 -10.11 -10.69 3.17
CA MET A 53 -10.62 -11.57 4.23
C MET A 53 -9.60 -11.78 5.34
N SER A 54 -8.34 -11.98 4.96
CA SER A 54 -7.25 -12.10 5.93
C SER A 54 -6.60 -10.75 6.28
N ARG A 55 -7.07 -9.66 5.65
CA ARG A 55 -6.47 -8.32 5.71
C ARG A 55 -4.96 -8.36 5.47
N THR A 56 -4.55 -9.11 4.45
CA THR A 56 -3.14 -9.38 4.19
C THR A 56 -2.72 -8.76 2.87
N LEU A 57 -1.62 -8.01 2.91
CA LEU A 57 -0.88 -7.57 1.74
C LEU A 57 0.27 -8.54 1.49
N ALA A 58 0.26 -9.18 0.32
CA ALA A 58 1.31 -10.08 -0.12
C ALA A 58 2.23 -9.37 -1.13
N ILE A 59 3.53 -9.37 -0.85
CA ILE A 59 4.57 -8.84 -1.73
C ILE A 59 5.47 -10.00 -2.16
N ARG A 60 5.68 -10.18 -3.46
CA ARG A 60 6.62 -11.19 -3.96
C ARG A 60 8.01 -10.58 -4.06
N VAL A 61 8.97 -11.19 -3.36
CA VAL A 61 10.35 -10.73 -3.25
C VAL A 61 11.27 -11.82 -3.84
N PRO A 62 12.26 -11.48 -4.67
CA PRO A 62 13.11 -12.48 -5.32
C PRO A 62 13.87 -13.28 -4.28
N ARG A 63 13.95 -14.59 -4.51
CA ARG A 63 14.79 -15.51 -3.75
C ARG A 63 15.73 -16.18 -4.75
N THR A 64 16.99 -16.34 -4.39
CA THR A 64 18.01 -16.98 -5.24
C THR A 64 17.48 -18.30 -5.81
N GLY A 65 17.57 -18.46 -7.14
CA GLY A 65 17.11 -19.64 -7.85
C GLY A 65 15.59 -19.74 -8.09
N SER A 66 14.79 -18.72 -7.78
CA SER A 66 13.34 -18.72 -8.06
C SER A 66 12.89 -17.41 -8.71
N ALA A 67 12.56 -17.47 -10.01
CA ALA A 67 12.08 -16.32 -10.78
C ALA A 67 10.76 -15.74 -10.25
N ASN A 68 9.94 -16.56 -9.59
CA ASN A 68 8.65 -16.13 -9.01
C ASN A 68 8.78 -15.53 -7.59
N GLY A 69 9.97 -15.63 -6.98
CA GLY A 69 10.22 -15.13 -5.63
C GLY A 69 9.47 -15.87 -4.52
N LYS A 70 9.61 -15.36 -3.28
CA LYS A 70 8.85 -15.77 -2.10
C LYS A 70 7.81 -14.70 -1.80
N ALA A 71 6.57 -15.12 -1.49
CA ALA A 71 5.56 -14.22 -0.99
C ALA A 71 5.83 -13.88 0.49
N CYS A 72 6.00 -12.59 0.78
CA CYS A 72 6.02 -12.02 2.11
C CYS A 72 4.62 -11.46 2.42
N ALA A 73 3.98 -11.98 3.46
CA ALA A 73 2.65 -11.60 3.87
C ALA A 73 2.70 -10.62 5.05
N PHE A 74 1.98 -9.51 4.93
CA PHE A 74 1.88 -8.48 5.96
C PHE A 74 0.40 -8.32 6.34
N VAL A 75 0.07 -8.57 7.60
CA VAL A 75 -1.29 -8.31 8.12
C VAL A 75 -1.41 -6.81 8.41
N LEU A 76 -2.48 -6.22 7.89
CA LEU A 76 -2.76 -4.79 8.00
C LEU A 76 -3.99 -4.56 8.88
N GLU A 77 -3.92 -3.54 9.72
CA GLU A 77 -5.00 -3.18 10.62
C GLU A 77 -5.76 -1.97 10.07
N PRO A 78 -7.10 -1.97 10.03
CA PRO A 78 -7.85 -0.80 9.61
C PRO A 78 -7.47 0.41 10.47
N LEU A 79 -7.09 1.51 9.83
CA LEU A 79 -6.91 2.77 10.54
C LEU A 79 -8.32 3.32 10.80
N ASN A 80 -8.86 3.08 12.01
CA ASN A 80 -10.20 3.54 12.37
C ASN A 80 -10.22 5.07 12.45
N GLY A 81 -10.62 5.69 11.36
CA GLY A 81 -10.85 7.11 11.21
C GLY A 81 -11.57 7.28 9.89
N SER A 82 -12.79 7.81 9.94
CA SER A 82 -13.65 8.01 8.77
C SER A 82 -12.85 8.53 7.59
N ASP A 83 -13.00 7.80 6.48
CA ASP A 83 -12.40 8.02 5.17
C ASP A 83 -12.78 9.42 4.65
N ARG A 84 -12.13 10.47 5.17
CA ARG A 84 -12.06 11.76 4.50
C ARG A 84 -11.10 11.57 3.35
N SER A 85 -11.70 11.18 2.24
CA SER A 85 -11.13 11.06 0.91
C SER A 85 -10.00 12.07 0.73
N ALA A 86 -8.80 11.56 0.48
CA ALA A 86 -7.70 12.36 -0.06
C ALA A 86 -8.07 12.76 -1.51
N SER A 87 -8.96 13.75 -1.64
CA SER A 87 -9.40 14.34 -2.91
C SER A 87 -9.21 15.86 -2.92
N THR A 88 -8.14 16.36 -2.30
CA THR A 88 -7.80 17.80 -2.33
C THR A 88 -6.30 18.08 -2.32
N LEU A 89 -5.53 17.44 -3.22
CA LEU A 89 -4.14 17.87 -3.51
C LEU A 89 -3.86 17.86 -5.03
N THR A 90 -4.80 18.33 -5.82
CA THR A 90 -4.57 18.67 -7.23
C THR A 90 -5.25 19.99 -7.55
N ARG A 91 -4.41 20.99 -7.91
CA ARG A 91 -4.70 22.40 -8.24
C ARG A 91 -4.82 23.37 -7.05
N ASP A 92 -3.69 23.78 -6.49
CA ASP A 92 -3.49 25.16 -6.00
C ASP A 92 -1.99 25.52 -5.94
N HIS A 93 -1.23 25.15 -6.98
CA HIS A 93 0.15 25.61 -7.19
C HIS A 93 0.26 26.44 -8.49
N ALA A 94 -0.71 27.34 -8.72
CA ALA A 94 -0.65 28.28 -9.85
C ALA A 94 -1.51 29.53 -9.62
N ALA A 95 -1.09 30.40 -8.68
CA ALA A 95 -1.49 31.80 -8.50
C ALA A 95 -0.94 32.25 -7.13
N ILE A 96 -0.15 33.29 -6.90
CA ILE A 96 0.19 34.52 -7.61
C ILE A 96 1.56 34.96 -7.05
N LEU A 97 2.56 35.08 -7.92
CA LEU A 97 3.50 36.20 -7.85
C LEU A 97 2.77 37.40 -8.47
N ILE A 98 3.09 38.60 -7.97
CA ILE A 98 2.68 39.96 -8.36
C ILE A 98 1.70 40.62 -7.37
N GLY A 99 2.28 41.53 -6.59
CA GLY A 99 1.68 42.47 -5.64
C GLY A 99 2.80 43.14 -4.87
#